data_AF-A0A9W9YCY7-F1
#
_entry.id   AF-A0A9W9YCY7-F1
#
_cell.length_a   1.000
_cell.length_b   1.000
_cell.length_c   1.000
_cell.angle_alpha   90.00
_cell.angle_beta   90.00
_cell.angle_gamma   90.00
#
_symmetry.space_group_name_H-M   'P 1'
#
loop_
_entity.id
_entity.type
_entity.pdbx_description
1 polymer ?
#
loop_
_entity_poly.entity_id
_entity_poly.type
_entity_poly.pdbx_seq_one_letter_code
_entity_poly.pdbx_strand_id
1 'polypeptide(L)'
;MYWLSEMVTFHSPFCLASALAETSVKIVATSLDSRAALANNDFAVENIAKLSAFENVEILHEVDATDLTRTFGTRIFDRVIFNFPHIGGKSNIGKSRELLARFFASAAHHVQPYKGDICVSLGQGQGGIPLDNPRREHGNSWQVVYQAAKAGLILNAVYPFRSIDYACYRSAGFRGRLGQGFHTINGLTHVFVHGVPLETVPDLESFISDHKNILRKLYPVDSLSCVPGNPVYILINKLKHFFSNSNIGNITVGPLKDCSQPEHKSSTNQQAEELNVGGE
;
A
#
# COMPACT_ATOMS: atom_id res chain seq x y z
N MET A 1 8.13 10.81 15.44
CA MET A 1 7.85 9.76 16.45
C MET A 1 7.52 8.47 15.73
N TYR A 2 8.30 7.43 15.96
CA TYR A 2 8.10 6.11 15.33
C TYR A 2 7.44 5.16 16.32
N TRP A 3 6.38 4.48 15.88
CA TRP A 3 5.73 3.41 16.62
C TRP A 3 6.14 2.07 16.01
N LEU A 4 6.51 1.10 16.84
CA LEU A 4 6.88 -0.24 16.43
C LEU A 4 5.99 -1.26 17.15
N SER A 5 5.28 -2.10 16.39
CA SER A 5 4.55 -3.26 16.90
C SER A 5 5.25 -4.57 16.60
N GLU A 6 5.16 -5.41 17.62
CA GLU A 6 5.62 -6.78 17.80
C GLU A 6 7.14 -7.00 17.87
N MET A 7 7.57 -7.00 19.14
CA MET A 7 8.67 -7.83 19.65
C MET A 7 8.45 -9.34 19.43
N VAL A 8 8.42 -9.80 18.18
CA VAL A 8 8.94 -11.15 17.86
C VAL A 8 10.19 -11.07 16.99
N THR A 9 10.59 -9.84 16.67
CA THR A 9 11.95 -9.52 16.21
C THR A 9 12.57 -8.56 17.23
N PHE A 10 12.94 -9.11 18.39
CA PHE A 10 13.37 -8.38 19.59
C PHE A 10 14.47 -7.33 19.38
N HIS A 11 15.19 -7.37 18.26
CA HIS A 11 16.31 -6.48 17.95
C HIS A 11 15.98 -5.36 16.95
N SER A 12 14.80 -5.32 16.32
CA SER A 12 14.44 -4.27 15.36
C SER A 12 14.38 -2.87 15.99
N PRO A 13 13.71 -2.68 17.15
CA PRO A 13 13.70 -1.37 17.81
C PRO A 13 15.09 -0.94 18.28
N PHE A 14 15.93 -1.90 18.72
CA PHE A 14 17.29 -1.59 19.17
C PHE A 14 18.17 -1.08 18.02
N CYS A 15 18.12 -1.73 16.86
CA CYS A 15 18.88 -1.26 15.70
C CYS A 15 18.42 0.12 15.23
N LEU A 16 17.10 0.36 15.25
CA LEU A 16 16.54 1.68 14.92
C LEU A 16 16.97 2.73 15.95
N ALA A 17 16.88 2.42 17.24
CA ALA A 17 17.31 3.31 18.32
C ALA A 17 18.80 3.62 18.24
N SER A 18 19.64 2.61 17.99
CA SER A 18 21.08 2.81 17.79
C SER A 18 21.38 3.67 16.56
N ALA A 19 20.68 3.46 15.44
CA ALA A 19 20.87 4.26 14.23
C ALA A 19 20.38 5.72 14.40
N LEU A 20 19.45 5.95 15.32
CA LEU A 20 18.84 7.25 15.58
C LEU A 20 19.26 7.84 16.94
N ALA A 21 20.28 7.28 17.59
CA ALA A 21 20.67 7.63 18.96
C ALA A 21 21.10 9.09 19.09
N GLU A 22 21.75 9.61 18.05
CA GLU A 22 22.23 10.99 17.98
C GLU A 22 21.19 11.97 17.40
N THR A 23 19.97 11.49 17.14
CA THR A 23 18.89 12.31 16.57
C THR A 23 17.87 12.70 17.64
N SER A 24 17.16 13.81 17.42
CA SER A 24 16.04 14.22 18.29
C SER A 24 14.78 13.38 18.11
N VAL A 25 14.86 12.26 17.37
CA VAL A 25 13.72 11.41 17.07
C VAL A 25 13.32 10.62 18.31
N LYS A 26 12.05 10.73 18.70
CA LYS A 26 11.45 9.87 19.73
C LYS A 26 10.97 8.55 19.14
N ILE A 27 11.29 7.46 19.82
CA ILE A 27 10.92 6.09 19.43
C ILE A 27 10.05 5.49 20.53
N VAL A 28 8.95 4.86 20.14
CA VAL A 28 8.11 4.06 21.05
C VAL A 28 8.22 2.60 20.63
N ALA A 29 8.90 1.81 21.44
CA ALA A 29 9.06 0.38 21.25
C ALA A 29 7.97 -0.36 22.05
N THR A 30 7.15 -1.17 21.38
CA THR A 30 6.03 -1.86 22.03
C THR A 30 6.11 -3.37 21.93
N SER A 31 5.56 -4.07 22.93
CA SER A 31 5.37 -5.53 22.91
C SER A 31 3.95 -5.91 23.32
N LEU A 32 3.44 -7.00 22.77
CA LEU A 32 2.18 -7.59 23.21
C LEU A 32 2.34 -8.31 24.55
N ASP A 33 3.47 -8.99 24.76
CA ASP A 33 3.76 -9.68 26.03
C ASP A 33 3.95 -8.68 27.17
N SER A 34 3.53 -9.09 28.37
CA SER A 34 3.77 -8.35 29.61
C SER A 34 5.24 -8.41 30.00
N ARG A 35 5.69 -7.43 30.81
CA ARG A 35 7.06 -7.41 31.32
C ARG A 35 7.42 -8.69 32.08
N ALA A 36 6.47 -9.24 32.84
CA ALA A 36 6.66 -10.48 33.59
C ALA A 36 6.81 -11.70 32.66
N ALA A 37 6.04 -11.76 31.57
CA ALA A 37 6.18 -12.83 30.58
C ALA A 37 7.54 -12.78 29.87
N LEU A 38 8.02 -11.57 29.55
CA LEU A 38 9.32 -11.35 28.91
C LEU A 38 10.52 -11.63 29.82
N ALA A 39 10.36 -11.59 31.14
CA ALA A 39 11.45 -11.85 32.09
C ALA A 39 12.04 -13.26 31.99
N ASN A 40 11.29 -14.21 31.42
CA ASN A 40 11.74 -15.60 31.21
C ASN A 40 12.42 -15.80 29.84
N ASN A 41 12.66 -14.73 29.08
CA ASN A 41 13.30 -14.77 27.78
C ASN A 41 14.56 -13.89 27.80
N ASP A 42 15.72 -14.53 27.88
CA ASP A 42 17.02 -13.84 27.97
C ASP A 42 17.23 -12.82 26.84
N PHE A 43 16.75 -13.12 25.61
CA PHE A 43 16.83 -12.19 24.49
C PHE A 43 15.96 -10.95 24.68
N ALA A 44 14.77 -11.13 25.26
CA ALA A 44 13.88 -10.01 25.53
C ALA A 44 14.50 -9.11 26.60
N VAL A 45 15.03 -9.72 27.68
CA VAL A 45 15.69 -9.00 28.77
C VAL A 45 16.90 -8.19 28.27
N GLU A 46 17.77 -8.80 27.47
CA GLU A 46 18.93 -8.13 26.89
C GLU A 46 18.53 -6.94 25.99
N ASN A 47 17.54 -7.12 25.11
CA ASN A 47 17.09 -6.06 24.21
C ASN A 47 16.42 -4.91 24.96
N ILE A 48 15.61 -5.23 25.96
CA ILE A 48 15.02 -4.23 26.83
C ILE A 48 16.10 -3.41 27.55
N ALA A 49 17.13 -4.07 28.10
CA ALA A 49 18.21 -3.38 28.79
C ALA A 49 18.96 -2.44 27.84
N LYS A 50 19.25 -2.90 26.62
CA LYS A 50 19.86 -2.10 25.56
C LYS A 50 19.00 -0.90 25.14
N LEU A 51 17.69 -1.11 24.96
CA LEU A 51 16.74 -0.05 24.60
C LEU A 51 16.61 1.00 25.71
N SER A 52 16.63 0.56 26.96
CA SER A 52 16.50 1.44 28.14
C SER A 52 17.71 2.37 28.32
N ALA A 53 18.82 2.09 27.63
CA ALA A 53 20.00 2.96 27.65
C ALA A 53 19.86 4.21 26.77
N PHE A 54 18.85 4.26 25.90
CA PHE A 54 18.61 5.41 25.02
C PHE A 54 17.56 6.34 25.62
N GLU A 55 17.91 7.62 25.82
CA GLU A 55 16.99 8.62 26.40
C GLU A 55 15.79 8.94 25.51
N ASN A 56 15.92 8.75 24.20
CA ASN A 56 14.87 9.02 23.21
C ASN A 56 13.93 7.82 22.96
N VAL A 57 14.06 6.73 23.72
CA VAL A 57 13.25 5.51 23.59
C VAL A 57 12.29 5.37 24.77
N GLU A 58 11.00 5.24 24.45
CA GLU A 58 9.95 4.86 25.37
C GLU A 58 9.60 3.38 25.14
N ILE A 59 9.62 2.55 26.20
CA ILE A 59 9.31 1.13 26.11
C ILE A 59 7.95 0.89 26.77
N LEU A 60 7.00 0.32 26.03
CA LEU A 60 5.68 -0.05 26.51
C LEU A 60 5.42 -1.55 26.29
N HIS A 61 4.73 -2.17 27.23
CA HIS A 61 4.36 -3.58 27.19
C HIS A 61 2.83 -3.71 27.17
N GLU A 62 2.33 -4.90 26.82
CA GLU A 62 0.89 -5.18 26.74
C GLU A 62 0.14 -4.29 25.74
N VAL A 63 0.81 -3.93 24.65
CA VAL A 63 0.24 -3.11 23.57
C VAL A 63 -0.30 -4.02 22.48
N ASP A 64 -1.62 -4.02 22.30
CA ASP A 64 -2.29 -4.70 21.20
C ASP A 64 -2.23 -3.84 19.93
N ALA A 65 -1.52 -4.35 18.92
CA ALA A 65 -1.37 -3.68 17.63
C ALA A 65 -2.70 -3.44 16.89
N THR A 66 -3.73 -4.22 17.22
CA THR A 66 -5.07 -4.15 16.63
C THR A 66 -5.99 -3.16 17.36
N ASP A 67 -5.53 -2.57 18.47
CA ASP A 67 -6.24 -1.55 19.25
C ASP A 67 -5.24 -0.57 19.92
N LEU A 68 -4.55 0.20 19.08
CA LEU A 68 -3.59 1.22 19.50
C LEU A 68 -4.24 2.33 20.34
N THR A 69 -5.49 2.67 20.04
CA THR A 69 -6.24 3.72 20.73
C THR A 69 -6.30 3.45 22.23
N ARG A 70 -6.42 2.18 22.64
CA ARG A 70 -6.42 1.79 24.05
C ARG A 70 -5.15 2.23 24.79
N THR A 71 -3.99 2.20 24.14
CA THR A 71 -2.71 2.56 24.76
C THR A 71 -2.36 4.03 24.52
N PHE A 72 -2.61 4.51 23.32
CA PHE A 72 -2.09 5.79 22.82
C PHE A 72 -3.13 6.91 22.76
N GLY A 73 -4.41 6.62 22.96
CA GLY A 73 -5.48 7.62 22.89
C GLY A 73 -5.48 8.35 21.55
N THR A 74 -5.19 9.66 21.58
CA THR A 74 -5.12 10.52 20.38
C THR A 74 -3.70 10.79 19.89
N ARG A 75 -2.69 10.07 20.41
CA ARG A 75 -1.28 10.28 20.05
C ARG A 75 -1.04 9.89 18.59
N ILE A 76 -0.44 10.81 17.84
CA ILE A 76 -0.10 10.63 16.42
C ILE A 76 1.41 10.41 16.24
N PHE A 77 1.75 9.57 15.28
CA PHE A 77 3.11 9.20 14.89
C PHE A 77 3.37 9.63 13.44
N ASP A 78 4.64 9.94 13.15
CA ASP A 78 5.09 10.18 11.77
C ASP A 78 5.21 8.86 11.02
N ARG A 79 5.49 7.76 11.74
CA ARG A 79 5.49 6.43 11.14
C ARG A 79 5.17 5.34 12.15
N VAL A 80 4.39 4.38 11.70
CA VAL A 80 4.02 3.15 12.42
C VAL A 80 4.66 1.98 11.68
N ILE A 81 5.35 1.08 12.38
CA ILE A 81 6.09 -0.04 11.81
C ILE A 81 5.59 -1.32 12.47
N PHE A 82 5.21 -2.32 11.67
CA PHE A 82 4.83 -3.65 12.15
C PHE A 82 5.64 -4.71 11.41
N ASN A 83 6.61 -5.29 12.11
CA ASN A 83 7.57 -6.21 11.49
C ASN A 83 7.19 -7.67 11.76
N PHE A 84 6.95 -8.42 10.68
CA PHE A 84 6.63 -9.85 10.70
C PHE A 84 5.46 -10.22 11.64
N PRO A 85 4.27 -9.59 11.48
CA PRO A 85 3.07 -9.90 12.27
C PRO A 85 2.79 -11.39 12.35
N HIS A 86 2.41 -11.88 13.53
CA HIS A 86 2.14 -13.30 13.74
C HIS A 86 1.03 -13.53 14.79
N ILE A 87 0.29 -14.63 14.66
CA ILE A 87 -0.95 -14.88 15.47
C ILE A 87 -0.73 -15.96 16.53
N GLY A 88 0.51 -16.44 16.67
CA GLY A 88 0.81 -17.64 17.45
C GLY A 88 0.14 -18.91 16.88
N GLY A 89 0.66 -20.07 17.27
CA GLY A 89 0.10 -21.36 16.85
C GLY A 89 0.27 -21.67 15.35
N LYS A 90 -0.62 -22.50 14.80
CA LYS A 90 -0.54 -22.96 13.41
C LYS A 90 -0.89 -21.84 12.43
N SER A 91 -0.04 -21.65 11.43
CA SER A 91 -0.25 -20.66 10.37
C SER A 91 -1.63 -20.83 9.72
N ASN A 92 -2.37 -19.72 9.65
CA ASN A 92 -3.69 -19.66 9.03
C ASN A 92 -3.82 -18.33 8.28
N ILE A 93 -3.96 -18.42 6.96
CA ILE A 93 -4.01 -17.25 6.06
C ILE A 93 -5.20 -16.35 6.37
N GLY A 94 -6.36 -16.92 6.71
CA GLY A 94 -7.55 -16.16 7.09
C GLY A 94 -7.31 -15.31 8.33
N LYS A 95 -6.72 -15.91 9.37
CA LYS A 95 -6.33 -15.18 10.58
C LYS A 95 -5.29 -14.10 10.26
N SER A 96 -4.26 -14.41 9.46
CA SER A 96 -3.25 -13.43 9.05
C SER A 96 -3.84 -12.21 8.35
N ARG A 97 -4.83 -12.42 7.47
CA ARG A 97 -5.57 -11.33 6.83
C ARG A 97 -6.35 -10.50 7.84
N GLU A 98 -7.01 -11.15 8.80
CA GLU A 98 -7.76 -10.47 9.85
C GLU A 98 -6.85 -9.62 10.75
N LEU A 99 -5.69 -10.15 11.17
CA LEU A 99 -4.68 -9.41 11.92
C LEU A 99 -4.26 -8.15 11.17
N LEU A 100 -3.90 -8.27 9.88
CA LEU A 100 -3.52 -7.13 9.08
C LEU A 100 -4.67 -6.11 8.94
N ALA A 101 -5.89 -6.56 8.68
CA ALA A 101 -7.05 -5.68 8.52
C ALA A 101 -7.31 -4.86 9.79
N ARG A 102 -7.31 -5.52 10.96
CA ARG A 102 -7.52 -4.83 12.24
C ARG A 102 -6.36 -3.92 12.61
N PHE A 103 -5.12 -4.35 12.36
CA PHE A 103 -3.94 -3.53 12.52
C PHE A 103 -4.01 -2.25 11.67
N PHE A 104 -4.28 -2.36 10.37
CA PHE A 104 -4.35 -1.19 9.49
C PHE A 104 -5.48 -0.24 9.90
N ALA A 105 -6.63 -0.77 10.28
CA ALA A 105 -7.74 0.04 10.80
C ALA A 105 -7.31 0.83 12.06
N SER A 106 -6.57 0.20 12.97
CA SER A 106 -6.08 0.88 14.17
C SER A 106 -4.96 1.88 13.85
N ALA A 107 -3.93 1.47 13.13
CA ALA A 107 -2.76 2.28 12.78
C ALA A 107 -3.12 3.53 11.96
N ALA A 108 -4.11 3.45 11.07
CA ALA A 108 -4.54 4.58 10.26
C ALA A 108 -4.96 5.80 11.11
N HIS A 109 -5.52 5.58 12.31
CA HIS A 109 -5.91 6.65 13.24
C HIS A 109 -4.72 7.28 13.97
N HIS A 110 -3.55 6.62 13.96
CA HIS A 110 -2.37 7.02 14.71
C HIS A 110 -1.24 7.55 13.81
N VAL A 111 -1.52 7.78 12.53
CA VAL A 111 -0.54 8.33 11.58
C VAL A 111 -1.08 9.60 10.96
N GLN A 112 -0.24 10.63 10.89
CA GLN A 112 -0.63 11.93 10.34
C GLN A 112 -1.09 11.77 8.88
N PRO A 113 -2.32 12.20 8.53
CA PRO A 113 -2.77 12.20 7.14
C PRO A 113 -1.79 12.93 6.21
N TYR A 114 -1.50 12.33 5.06
CA TYR A 114 -0.65 12.85 3.98
C TYR A 114 0.85 13.05 4.29
N LYS A 115 1.28 12.91 5.55
CA LYS A 115 2.69 13.10 5.94
C LYS A 115 3.31 11.87 6.56
N GLY A 116 2.52 11.10 7.30
CA GLY A 116 3.00 9.89 7.94
C GLY A 116 2.77 8.64 7.11
N ASP A 117 3.44 7.57 7.49
CA ASP A 117 3.35 6.29 6.79
C ASP A 117 3.27 5.09 7.74
N ILE A 118 2.79 3.96 7.20
CA ILE A 118 2.70 2.68 7.90
C ILE A 118 3.55 1.66 7.16
N CYS A 119 4.58 1.13 7.82
CA CYS A 119 5.46 0.11 7.29
C CYS A 119 5.07 -1.27 7.80
N VAL A 120 4.84 -2.23 6.90
CA VAL A 120 4.61 -3.64 7.26
C VAL A 120 5.61 -4.54 6.57
N SER A 121 6.44 -5.23 7.35
CA SER A 121 7.40 -6.21 6.82
C SER A 121 6.81 -7.60 6.85
N LEU A 122 6.78 -8.27 5.70
CA LEU A 122 6.26 -9.64 5.56
C LEU A 122 7.33 -10.57 5.00
N GLY A 123 7.21 -11.85 5.34
CA GLY A 123 8.07 -12.90 4.81
C GLY A 123 7.83 -13.16 3.32
N GLN A 124 8.79 -13.84 2.71
CA GLN A 124 8.81 -14.14 1.28
C GLN A 124 7.48 -14.73 0.76
N GLY A 125 6.87 -14.04 -0.21
CA GLY A 125 5.64 -14.49 -0.87
C GLY A 125 4.36 -14.29 -0.05
N GLN A 126 4.42 -13.68 1.14
CA GLN A 126 3.24 -13.49 1.98
C GLN A 126 2.39 -12.30 1.52
N GLY A 127 2.98 -11.26 0.91
CA GLY A 127 2.29 -10.00 0.61
C GLY A 127 1.10 -10.16 -0.35
N GLY A 128 1.22 -11.02 -1.34
CA GLY A 128 0.27 -11.17 -2.43
C GLY A 128 0.40 -10.11 -3.53
N ILE A 129 1.57 -9.47 -3.64
CA ILE A 129 1.86 -8.44 -4.65
C ILE A 129 2.70 -9.01 -5.81
N PRO A 130 2.72 -8.36 -6.98
CA PRO A 130 3.53 -8.83 -8.11
C PRO A 130 5.05 -8.91 -7.83
N LEU A 131 5.54 -8.15 -6.84
CA LEU A 131 6.95 -8.15 -6.43
C LEU A 131 7.32 -9.34 -5.51
N ASP A 132 6.35 -10.10 -5.03
CA ASP A 132 6.62 -11.31 -4.26
C ASP A 132 7.33 -12.36 -5.12
N ASN A 133 8.39 -12.96 -4.59
CA ASN A 133 9.10 -14.06 -5.22
C ASN A 133 9.34 -15.17 -4.18
N PRO A 134 8.76 -16.39 -4.31
CA PRO A 134 7.85 -16.79 -5.37
C PRO A 134 6.51 -16.06 -5.27
N ARG A 135 5.93 -15.75 -6.43
CA ARG A 135 4.58 -15.19 -6.50
C ARG A 135 3.58 -16.29 -6.17
N ARG A 136 2.90 -16.17 -5.03
CA ARG A 136 1.85 -17.10 -4.64
C ARG A 136 0.55 -16.79 -5.38
N GLU A 137 -0.30 -17.80 -5.52
CA GLU A 137 -1.69 -17.59 -5.89
C GLU A 137 -2.35 -16.61 -4.93
N HIS A 138 -3.22 -15.74 -5.44
CA HIS A 138 -3.79 -14.64 -4.67
C HIS A 138 -4.50 -15.13 -3.40
N GLY A 139 -5.25 -16.23 -3.49
CA GLY A 139 -5.94 -16.87 -2.36
C GLY A 139 -5.01 -17.49 -1.32
N ASN A 140 -3.73 -17.71 -1.65
CA ASN A 140 -2.70 -18.29 -0.79
C ASN A 140 -1.72 -17.23 -0.24
N SER A 141 -2.10 -15.95 -0.29
CA SER A 141 -1.34 -14.82 0.24
C SER A 141 -2.10 -14.07 1.33
N TRP A 142 -1.42 -13.17 2.04
CA TRP A 142 -2.01 -12.32 3.07
C TRP A 142 -2.71 -11.09 2.48
N GLN A 143 -2.57 -10.86 1.17
CA GLN A 143 -3.26 -9.80 0.43
C GLN A 143 -3.09 -8.43 1.11
N VAL A 144 -1.84 -8.08 1.47
CA VAL A 144 -1.52 -6.95 2.35
C VAL A 144 -2.12 -5.63 1.85
N VAL A 145 -2.09 -5.40 0.53
CA VAL A 145 -2.67 -4.22 -0.10
C VAL A 145 -4.19 -4.19 0.05
N TYR A 146 -4.87 -5.33 -0.08
CA TYR A 146 -6.32 -5.41 0.09
C TYR A 146 -6.74 -5.16 1.54
N GLN A 147 -5.96 -5.66 2.51
CA GLN A 147 -6.24 -5.40 3.93
C GLN A 147 -6.01 -3.93 4.30
N ALA A 148 -4.95 -3.31 3.77
CA ALA A 148 -4.67 -1.88 3.98
C ALA A 148 -5.75 -0.98 3.34
N ALA A 149 -6.21 -1.33 2.13
CA ALA A 149 -7.23 -0.55 1.42
C ALA A 149 -8.56 -0.45 2.18
N LYS A 150 -8.92 -1.47 2.98
CA LYS A 150 -10.09 -1.42 3.87
C LYS A 150 -10.02 -0.28 4.91
N ALA A 151 -8.82 0.18 5.24
CA ALA A 151 -8.57 1.29 6.14
C ALA A 151 -8.30 2.62 5.40
N GLY A 152 -8.57 2.70 4.09
CA GLY A 152 -8.32 3.90 3.29
C GLY A 152 -6.85 4.16 2.96
N LEU A 153 -5.98 3.15 3.14
CA LEU A 153 -4.55 3.26 2.87
C LEU A 153 -4.20 2.75 1.47
N ILE A 154 -3.19 3.37 0.85
CA ILE A 154 -2.65 2.97 -0.44
C ILE A 154 -1.19 2.54 -0.30
N LEU A 155 -0.76 1.56 -1.10
CA LEU A 155 0.63 1.14 -1.16
C LEU A 155 1.45 2.20 -1.90
N ASN A 156 2.37 2.86 -1.19
CA ASN A 156 3.22 3.91 -1.73
C ASN A 156 4.56 3.36 -2.25
N ALA A 157 5.18 2.44 -1.50
CA ALA A 157 6.47 1.87 -1.87
C ALA A 157 6.63 0.45 -1.32
N VAL A 158 7.56 -0.31 -1.91
CA VAL A 158 7.98 -1.62 -1.44
C VAL A 158 9.50 -1.69 -1.48
N TYR A 159 10.10 -2.10 -0.38
CA TYR A 159 11.55 -2.27 -0.25
C TYR A 159 11.90 -3.69 0.18
N PRO A 160 13.01 -4.27 -0.30
CA PRO A 160 13.55 -5.50 0.28
C PRO A 160 13.82 -5.34 1.78
N PHE A 161 13.35 -6.27 2.59
CA PHE A 161 13.75 -6.33 3.99
C PHE A 161 15.16 -6.92 4.08
N ARG A 162 16.11 -6.10 4.49
CA ARG A 162 17.52 -6.48 4.63
C ARG A 162 17.90 -6.48 6.10
N SER A 163 17.99 -7.66 6.70
CA SER A 163 18.43 -7.80 8.10
C SER A 163 19.83 -7.24 8.34
N ILE A 164 20.70 -7.24 7.31
CA ILE A 164 22.05 -6.68 7.41
C ILE A 164 22.07 -5.15 7.63
N ASP A 165 21.01 -4.45 7.22
CA ASP A 165 20.90 -3.00 7.44
C ASP A 165 20.62 -2.69 8.93
N TYR A 166 20.35 -3.72 9.72
CA TYR A 166 20.14 -3.67 11.15
C TYR A 166 21.23 -4.51 11.83
N ALA A 167 22.38 -3.90 12.14
CA ALA A 167 23.60 -4.58 12.57
C ALA A 167 23.42 -5.60 13.73
N CYS A 168 22.35 -5.46 14.53
CA CYS A 168 22.05 -6.36 15.64
C CYS A 168 20.74 -7.14 15.47
N TYR A 169 20.09 -7.09 14.30
CA TYR A 169 18.79 -7.72 14.10
C TYR A 169 18.88 -9.23 14.14
N ARG A 170 18.16 -9.83 15.09
CA ARG A 170 17.89 -11.26 15.15
C ARG A 170 16.40 -11.50 15.21
N SER A 171 15.92 -12.33 14.30
CA SER A 171 14.57 -12.86 14.31
C SER A 171 14.47 -13.91 15.42
N ALA A 172 13.55 -13.72 16.37
CA ALA A 172 13.16 -14.79 17.26
C ALA A 172 11.98 -15.52 16.59
N GLY A 173 11.93 -16.84 16.69
CA GLY A 173 10.73 -17.56 16.31
C GLY A 173 10.17 -18.31 17.51
N PHE A 174 9.47 -19.41 17.24
CA PHE A 174 8.62 -20.08 18.21
C PHE A 174 9.30 -20.25 19.59
N ARG A 175 8.77 -19.56 20.60
CA ARG A 175 9.22 -19.60 22.00
C ARG A 175 10.68 -19.21 22.24
N GLY A 176 11.23 -18.28 21.45
CA GLY A 176 12.58 -17.73 21.71
C GLY A 176 13.73 -18.73 21.53
N ARG A 177 13.48 -19.88 20.88
CA ARG A 177 14.54 -20.86 20.61
C ARG A 177 15.54 -20.30 19.61
N LEU A 178 16.80 -20.22 20.02
CA LEU A 178 17.95 -19.91 19.18
C LEU A 178 17.95 -20.80 17.92
N GLY A 179 18.08 -20.18 16.75
CA GLY A 179 18.18 -20.88 15.46
C GLY A 179 16.86 -21.19 14.75
N GLN A 180 15.70 -20.88 15.34
CA GLN A 180 14.38 -21.04 14.70
C GLN A 180 13.66 -19.70 14.49
N GLY A 181 14.38 -18.65 14.09
CA GLY A 181 13.80 -17.35 13.73
C GLY A 181 12.84 -17.46 12.53
N PHE A 182 11.91 -16.51 12.39
CA PHE A 182 11.17 -16.37 11.13
C PHE A 182 12.14 -16.17 9.98
N HIS A 183 11.86 -16.78 8.84
CA HIS A 183 12.58 -16.56 7.60
C HIS A 183 12.37 -15.12 7.13
N THR A 184 13.35 -14.25 7.41
CA THR A 184 13.35 -12.85 6.95
C THR A 184 14.05 -12.68 5.60
N ILE A 185 14.71 -13.73 5.11
CA ILE A 185 15.36 -13.76 3.79
C ILE A 185 14.30 -13.51 2.73
N ASN A 186 14.57 -12.58 1.81
CA ASN A 186 13.65 -12.15 0.75
C ASN A 186 12.31 -11.60 1.27
N GLY A 187 12.25 -11.16 2.53
CA GLY A 187 11.10 -10.42 3.04
C GLY A 187 10.95 -9.08 2.34
N LEU A 188 9.74 -8.53 2.36
CA LEU A 188 9.42 -7.23 1.77
C LEU A 188 8.80 -6.31 2.82
N THR A 189 9.28 -5.07 2.86
CA THR A 189 8.70 -3.97 3.65
C THR A 189 7.78 -3.17 2.75
N HIS A 190 6.50 -3.12 3.11
CA HIS A 190 5.46 -2.41 2.39
C HIS A 190 5.18 -1.09 3.10
N VAL A 191 5.28 0.03 2.38
CA VAL A 191 5.05 1.36 2.93
C VAL A 191 3.70 1.85 2.44
N PHE A 192 2.80 2.13 3.38
CA PHE A 192 1.44 2.59 3.14
C PHE A 192 1.27 4.05 3.58
N VAL A 193 0.45 4.80 2.86
CA VAL A 193 0.05 6.17 3.21
C VAL A 193 -1.47 6.29 3.11
N HIS A 194 -2.02 7.33 3.71
CA HIS A 194 -3.44 7.68 3.52
C HIS A 194 -3.72 7.96 2.05
N GLY A 195 -4.76 7.32 1.51
CA GLY A 195 -5.28 7.66 0.19
C GLY A 195 -5.82 9.08 0.18
N VAL A 196 -5.68 9.76 -0.96
CA VAL A 196 -6.29 11.07 -1.15
C VAL A 196 -7.77 10.85 -1.48
N PRO A 197 -8.72 11.47 -0.75
CA PRO A 197 -10.12 11.46 -1.13
C PRO A 197 -10.26 11.99 -2.56
N LEU A 198 -10.86 11.17 -3.44
CA LEU A 198 -11.18 11.58 -4.79
C LEU A 198 -12.60 12.14 -4.80
N GLU A 199 -12.83 13.18 -5.60
CA GLU A 199 -14.18 13.68 -5.84
C GLU A 199 -15.03 12.55 -6.42
N THR A 200 -16.24 12.38 -5.87
CA THR A 200 -17.20 11.43 -6.41
C THR A 200 -17.58 11.87 -7.80
N VAL A 201 -17.47 10.96 -8.77
CA VAL A 201 -18.11 11.17 -10.07
C VAL A 201 -19.61 11.38 -9.79
N PRO A 202 -20.23 12.44 -10.33
CA PRO A 202 -21.67 12.65 -10.20
C PRO A 202 -22.43 11.38 -10.58
N ASP A 203 -23.60 11.16 -9.99
CA ASP A 203 -24.42 9.99 -10.33
C ASP A 203 -24.66 9.92 -11.85
N LEU A 204 -24.87 8.71 -12.38
CA LEU A 204 -24.93 8.49 -13.81
C LEU A 204 -26.02 9.35 -14.48
N GLU A 205 -27.14 9.61 -13.80
CA GLU A 205 -28.21 10.44 -14.35
C GLU A 205 -27.85 11.93 -14.36
N SER A 206 -27.25 12.46 -13.28
CA SER A 206 -26.77 13.85 -13.28
C SER A 206 -25.58 14.04 -14.24
N PHE A 207 -24.69 13.04 -14.34
CA PHE A 207 -23.63 13.03 -15.34
C PHE A 207 -24.20 13.07 -16.75
N ILE A 208 -25.19 12.24 -17.10
CA ILE A 208 -25.79 12.23 -18.44
C ILE A 208 -26.56 13.54 -18.71
N SER A 209 -27.38 13.98 -17.75
CA SER A 209 -28.26 15.15 -17.87
C SER A 209 -27.51 16.47 -17.98
N ASP A 210 -26.37 16.61 -17.27
CA ASP A 210 -25.57 17.84 -17.24
C ASP A 210 -24.12 17.63 -17.73
N HIS A 211 -23.88 16.58 -18.55
CA HIS A 211 -22.52 16.21 -19.00
C HIS A 211 -21.77 17.37 -19.63
N LYS A 212 -22.45 18.24 -20.40
CA LYS A 212 -21.80 19.37 -21.08
C LYS A 212 -21.26 20.40 -20.08
N ASN A 213 -21.99 20.73 -19.02
CA ASN A 213 -21.51 21.69 -18.02
C ASN A 213 -20.53 21.04 -17.04
N ILE A 214 -20.75 19.78 -16.66
CA ILE A 214 -19.83 19.01 -15.80
C ILE A 214 -18.49 18.83 -16.51
N LEU A 215 -18.47 18.38 -17.77
CA LEU A 215 -17.24 18.26 -18.56
C LEU A 215 -16.57 19.62 -18.74
N ARG A 216 -17.32 20.71 -18.96
CA ARG A 216 -16.75 22.07 -19.08
C ARG A 216 -16.15 22.60 -17.76
N LYS A 217 -16.66 22.15 -16.61
CA LYS A 217 -16.11 22.47 -15.28
C LYS A 217 -14.90 21.63 -14.93
N LEU A 218 -14.95 20.32 -15.20
CA LEU A 218 -13.84 19.38 -14.94
C LEU A 218 -12.69 19.56 -15.94
N TYR A 219 -13.02 19.96 -17.17
CA TYR A 219 -12.11 20.12 -18.29
C TYR A 219 -12.43 21.45 -18.99
N PRO A 220 -11.71 22.55 -18.65
CA PRO A 220 -11.86 23.81 -19.36
C PRO A 220 -11.64 23.61 -20.86
N VAL A 221 -12.30 24.43 -21.69
CA VAL A 221 -12.54 24.41 -23.15
C VAL A 221 -11.43 23.88 -24.08
N ASP A 222 -10.22 23.67 -23.59
CA ASP A 222 -9.18 22.93 -24.30
C ASP A 222 -9.53 21.43 -24.29
N SER A 223 -9.60 20.83 -25.48
CA SER A 223 -9.81 19.38 -25.74
C SER A 223 -9.24 18.46 -24.65
N LEU A 224 -9.85 17.29 -24.37
CA LEU A 224 -9.35 16.30 -23.37
C LEU A 224 -7.86 15.94 -23.55
N SER A 225 -7.31 16.13 -24.76
CA SER A 225 -5.90 16.05 -25.10
C SER A 225 -4.99 17.13 -24.51
N CYS A 226 -5.54 18.11 -23.80
CA CYS A 226 -4.84 19.24 -23.17
C CYS A 226 -4.93 19.20 -21.64
N VAL A 227 -5.72 18.30 -21.06
CA VAL A 227 -5.90 18.17 -19.62
C VAL A 227 -4.78 17.28 -19.04
N PRO A 228 -3.84 17.84 -18.25
CA PRO A 228 -2.76 17.04 -17.67
C PRO A 228 -3.32 15.90 -16.81
N GLY A 229 -2.84 14.68 -17.04
CA GLY A 229 -3.27 13.48 -16.30
C GLY A 229 -4.51 12.77 -16.86
N ASN A 230 -5.24 13.37 -17.82
CA ASN A 230 -6.29 12.65 -18.53
C ASN A 230 -5.70 11.50 -19.38
N PRO A 231 -6.34 10.30 -19.45
CA PRO A 231 -5.84 9.19 -20.24
C PRO A 231 -5.55 9.53 -21.71
N VAL A 232 -6.35 10.41 -22.32
CA VAL A 232 -6.18 10.89 -23.70
C VAL A 232 -4.95 11.77 -23.83
N TYR A 233 -4.75 12.74 -22.92
CA TYR A 233 -3.53 13.56 -22.85
C TYR A 233 -2.27 12.70 -22.70
N ILE A 234 -2.30 11.73 -21.78
CA ILE A 234 -1.19 10.80 -21.53
C ILE A 234 -0.89 9.98 -22.79
N LEU A 235 -1.91 9.43 -23.43
CA LEU A 235 -1.77 8.64 -24.66
C LEU A 235 -1.16 9.48 -25.79
N ILE A 236 -1.66 10.69 -26.01
CA ILE A 236 -1.16 11.59 -27.06
C ILE A 236 0.30 11.95 -26.80
N ASN A 237 0.70 12.24 -25.56
CA ASN A 237 2.09 12.53 -25.24
C ASN A 237 3.00 11.32 -25.39
N LYS A 238 2.54 10.12 -25.01
CA LYS A 238 3.28 8.87 -25.25
C LYS A 238 3.48 8.61 -26.75
N LEU A 239 2.43 8.81 -27.55
CA LEU A 239 2.50 8.64 -29.00
C LEU A 239 3.43 9.69 -29.64
N LYS A 240 3.31 10.98 -29.26
CA LYS A 240 4.21 12.03 -29.72
C LYS A 240 5.67 11.68 -29.42
N HIS A 241 5.98 11.30 -28.18
CA HIS A 241 7.34 10.90 -27.80
C HIS A 241 7.84 9.68 -28.59
N PHE A 242 6.98 8.68 -28.80
CA PHE A 242 7.31 7.50 -29.61
C PHE A 242 7.66 7.87 -31.07
N PHE A 243 6.83 8.70 -31.70
CA PHE A 243 7.06 9.11 -33.10
C PHE A 243 8.20 10.13 -33.25
N SER A 244 8.42 11.02 -32.27
CA SER A 244 9.56 11.94 -32.25
C SER A 244 10.91 11.21 -32.13
N ASN A 245 10.95 10.10 -31.39
CA ASN A 245 12.17 9.29 -31.25
C ASN A 245 12.43 8.35 -32.44
N SER A 246 11.44 8.16 -33.31
CA SER A 246 11.52 7.23 -34.44
C SER A 246 11.98 7.88 -35.75
N ASN A 247 12.33 9.17 -35.75
CA ASN A 247 12.71 9.94 -36.95
C ASN A 247 11.70 9.80 -38.12
N ILE A 248 10.41 9.73 -37.79
CA ILE A 248 9.32 9.78 -38.77
C ILE A 248 8.83 11.23 -38.79
N GLY A 249 9.10 11.92 -39.89
CA GLY A 249 8.79 13.34 -40.06
C GLY A 249 7.33 13.70 -39.80
N ASN A 250 7.15 14.87 -39.18
CA ASN A 250 5.91 15.61 -38.90
C ASN A 250 4.59 14.98 -39.40
N ILE A 251 3.92 14.24 -38.51
CA ILE A 251 2.47 14.03 -38.64
C ILE A 251 1.80 15.26 -38.03
N THR A 252 1.41 16.21 -38.86
CA THR A 252 0.41 17.23 -38.48
C THR A 252 -0.90 16.50 -38.21
N VAL A 253 -1.22 16.29 -36.94
CA VAL A 253 -2.56 15.90 -36.52
C VAL A 253 -3.44 17.13 -36.74
N GLY A 254 -4.18 17.14 -37.85
CA GLY A 254 -5.21 18.15 -38.10
C GLY A 254 -6.25 18.15 -36.98
N PRO A 255 -6.99 19.26 -36.78
CA PRO A 255 -7.99 19.35 -35.73
C PRO A 255 -8.98 18.20 -35.88
N LEU A 256 -9.25 17.50 -34.77
CA LEU A 256 -10.22 16.42 -34.71
C LEU A 256 -11.56 16.98 -35.18
N LYS A 257 -12.09 16.48 -36.30
CA LYS A 257 -13.42 16.87 -36.77
C LYS A 257 -14.43 16.53 -35.67
N ASP A 258 -15.17 17.55 -35.27
CA ASP A 258 -16.26 17.44 -34.31
C ASP A 258 -17.30 16.45 -34.86
N CYS A 259 -17.45 15.27 -34.24
CA CYS A 259 -18.44 14.24 -34.62
C CYS A 259 -19.87 14.63 -34.18
N SER A 260 -20.19 15.91 -34.34
CA SER A 260 -21.45 16.53 -33.91
C SER A 260 -22.17 17.09 -35.13
N GLN A 261 -22.53 16.25 -36.10
CA GLN A 261 -23.51 16.58 -37.14
C GLN A 261 -24.49 15.40 -37.29
N PRO A 262 -25.81 15.65 -37.32
CA PRO A 262 -26.80 14.60 -37.48
C PRO A 262 -26.71 14.04 -38.89
N GLU A 263 -26.68 12.72 -39.02
CA GLU A 263 -26.65 12.06 -40.33
C GLU A 263 -27.86 12.48 -41.16
N HIS A 264 -27.58 13.10 -42.30
CA HIS A 264 -28.55 13.38 -43.33
C HIS A 264 -29.01 12.04 -43.91
N LYS A 265 -30.30 11.73 -43.76
CA LYS A 265 -30.96 10.67 -44.52
C LYS A 265 -30.78 10.96 -46.01
N SER A 266 -30.14 10.05 -46.75
CA SER A 266 -30.33 9.94 -48.20
C SER A 266 -30.58 8.48 -48.56
N SER A 267 -31.78 8.25 -49.07
CA SER A 267 -32.28 7.02 -49.65
C SER A 267 -31.39 6.49 -50.77
N THR A 268 -31.01 5.22 -50.68
CA THR A 268 -30.95 4.34 -51.85
C THR A 268 -31.19 2.90 -51.37
N ASN A 269 -32.47 2.53 -51.31
CA ASN A 269 -32.89 1.14 -51.42
C ASN A 269 -32.58 0.68 -52.84
N GLN A 270 -31.85 -0.42 -52.99
CA GLN A 270 -32.21 -1.58 -53.81
C GLN A 270 -30.99 -2.50 -53.93
N GLN A 271 -31.25 -3.82 -53.86
CA GLN A 271 -30.33 -4.94 -54.06
C GLN A 271 -29.54 -5.42 -52.83
N ALA A 272 -30.24 -6.11 -51.92
CA ALA A 272 -29.72 -7.30 -51.25
C ALA A 272 -30.86 -8.11 -50.58
N GLU A 273 -31.98 -8.31 -51.30
CA GLU A 273 -32.98 -9.34 -50.98
C GLU A 273 -33.16 -10.18 -52.23
N GLU A 274 -32.17 -11.03 -52.49
CA GLU A 274 -32.31 -12.19 -53.37
C GLU A 274 -31.07 -13.05 -53.11
N LEU A 275 -31.32 -14.22 -52.50
CA LEU A 275 -30.47 -15.42 -52.34
C LEU A 275 -30.66 -16.01 -50.94
N ASN A 276 -31.90 -16.37 -50.60
CA ASN A 276 -32.14 -17.50 -49.71
C ASN A 276 -33.56 -18.07 -49.84
N VAL A 277 -33.94 -18.53 -51.03
CA VAL A 277 -34.99 -19.57 -51.20
C VAL A 277 -34.66 -20.38 -52.46
N GLY A 278 -34.52 -21.69 -52.32
CA GLY A 278 -34.40 -22.62 -53.44
C GLY A 278 -33.63 -23.87 -53.06
N GLY A 279 -34.29 -24.80 -52.36
CA GLY A 279 -33.78 -26.15 -52.15
C GLY A 279 -34.07 -27.07 -53.33
N GLU A 280 -33.25 -28.10 -53.45
CA GLU A 280 -33.66 -29.50 -53.63
C GLU A 280 -32.82 -30.36 -52.68
#